data_AF-A0A920MUY3-F1
#
_entry.id   AF-A0A920MUY3-F1
#
_cell.length_a   1.000
_cell.length_b   1.000
_cell.length_c   1.000
_cell.angle_alpha   90.00
_cell.angle_beta   90.00
_cell.angle_gamma   90.00
#
_symmetry.space_group_name_H-M   'P 1'
#
loop_
_entity.id
_entity.type
_entity.pdbx_description
1 polymer ?
#
loop_
_entity_poly.entity_id
_entity_poly.type
_entity_poly.pdbx_seq_one_letter_code
_entity_poly.pdbx_strand_id
1 'polypeptide(L)' 'MYGKGISYSGDVLDIALEAGIINKMGSWFSYKEEKMAQGREKVRFLLENDAKLMKSVVSDVKKYLNLK' A
#
# COMPACT_ATOMS: atom_id res chain seq x y z
N MET A 1 -7.42 14.63 0.45
CA MET A 1 -8.89 14.69 0.32
C MET A 1 -9.52 14.59 1.70
N TYR A 2 -10.13 15.66 2.20
CA TYR A 2 -10.93 15.68 3.43
C TYR A 2 -12.35 15.16 3.11
N GLY A 3 -12.79 14.08 3.76
CA GLY A 3 -14.19 13.60 3.64
C GLY A 3 -14.46 12.09 3.62
N LYS A 4 -13.46 11.21 3.64
CA LYS A 4 -13.66 9.74 3.75
C LYS A 4 -12.98 9.19 5.01
N GLY A 5 -13.59 9.37 6.19
CA GLY A 5 -13.29 8.62 7.43
C GLY A 5 -11.82 8.23 7.69
N ILE A 6 -11.59 7.08 8.33
CA ILE A 6 -10.27 6.46 8.44
C ILE A 6 -9.85 6.00 7.02
N SER A 7 -8.72 6.50 6.54
CA SER A 7 -8.22 6.19 5.21
C SER A 7 -7.58 4.80 5.20
N TYR A 8 -8.39 3.75 5.12
CA TYR A 8 -7.95 2.36 5.09
C TYR A 8 -6.80 2.11 4.09
N SER A 9 -6.87 2.65 2.87
CA SER A 9 -5.81 2.52 1.87
C SER A 9 -4.52 3.25 2.24
N GLY A 10 -4.62 4.34 2.99
CA GLY A 10 -3.50 5.10 3.53
C GLY A 10 -2.79 4.32 4.63
N ASP A 11 -3.56 3.79 5.58
CA ASP A 11 -3.05 3.00 6.70
C ASP A 11 -2.37 1.71 6.20
N VAL A 12 -3.01 1.00 5.26
CA VAL A 12 -2.41 -0.17 4.62
C VAL A 12 -1.09 0.19 3.93
N LEU A 13 -1.03 1.32 3.23
CA LEU A 13 0.19 1.77 2.57
C LEU A 13 1.30 2.12 3.58
N ASP A 14 0.95 2.76 4.70
CA ASP A 14 1.92 3.08 5.75
C ASP A 14 2.51 1.83 6.39
N ILE A 15 1.66 0.88 6.78
CA ILE A 15 2.12 -0.39 7.35
C ILE A 15 2.91 -1.20 6.30
N ALA A 16 2.49 -1.20 5.04
CA ALA A 16 3.22 -1.90 3.98
C ALA A 16 4.60 -1.31 3.71
N LEU A 17 4.77 0.00 3.87
CA LEU A 17 6.08 0.66 3.78
C LEU A 17 6.97 0.33 4.98
N GLU A 18 6.40 0.35 6.19
CA GLU A 18 7.10 -0.03 7.41
C GLU A 18 7.56 -1.50 7.39
N ALA A 19 6.71 -2.38 6.87
CA ALA A 19 6.98 -3.81 6.70
C ALA A 19 7.94 -4.14 5.55
N GLY A 20 8.33 -3.16 4.72
CA GLY A 20 9.15 -3.40 3.52
C GLY A 20 8.44 -4.19 2.39
N ILE A 21 7.13 -4.34 2.49
CA ILE A 21 6.29 -5.02 1.49
C ILE A 21 6.16 -4.13 0.24
N ILE A 22 5.92 -2.83 0.46
CA ILE A 22 6.04 -1.79 -0.55
C ILE A 22 7.36 -1.09 -0.31
N ASN A 23 8.16 -0.95 -1.35
CA ASN A 23 9.46 -0.30 -1.29
C ASN A 23 9.41 1.05 -2.00
N LYS A 24 10.12 2.03 -1.44
CA LYS A 24 10.25 3.37 -2.01
C LYS A 24 11.68 3.59 -2.48
N MET A 25 11.87 3.83 -3.78
CA MET A 25 13.14 4.24 -4.38
C MET A 25 13.00 5.67 -4.90
N GLY A 26 13.47 6.63 -4.10
CA GLY A 26 13.30 8.05 -4.40
C GLY A 26 11.82 8.45 -4.42
N SER A 27 11.32 8.87 -5.59
CA SER A 27 9.88 9.20 -5.76
C SER A 27 9.03 8.00 -6.22
N TRP A 28 9.66 6.87 -6.57
CA TRP A 28 8.98 5.69 -7.11
C TRP A 28 8.69 4.66 -6.03
N PHE A 29 7.57 3.96 -6.18
CA PHE A 29 7.16 2.86 -5.30
C PHE A 29 7.08 1.55 -6.09
N SER A 30 7.43 0.46 -5.45
CA SER A 30 7.35 -0.91 -5.98
C SER A 30 6.74 -1.88 -4.98
N TYR A 31 6.12 -2.93 -5.49
CA TYR A 31 5.58 -4.04 -4.72
C TYR A 31 6.00 -5.35 -5.39
N LYS A 32 6.61 -6.26 -4.65
CA LYS A 32 7.14 -7.54 -5.19
C LYS A 32 7.97 -7.36 -6.46
N GLU A 33 8.89 -6.39 -6.43
CA GLU A 33 9.78 -6.04 -7.56
C GLU A 33 9.07 -5.40 -8.77
N GLU A 34 7.73 -5.34 -8.79
CA GLU A 34 6.96 -4.62 -9.80
C GLU A 34 6.82 -3.15 -9.46
N LYS A 35 7.01 -2.29 -10.47
CA LYS A 35 6.92 -0.84 -10.34
C LYS A 35 5.44 -0.42 -10.29
N MET A 36 5.04 0.30 -9.24
CA MET A 36 3.65 0.73 -9.04
C MET A 36 3.38 2.12 -9.63
N ALA A 37 3.83 3.15 -8.93
CA ALA A 37 3.63 4.54 -9.32
C ALA A 37 4.64 5.46 -8.65
N GLN A 38 4.70 6.69 -9.16
CA GLN A 38 5.48 7.77 -8.57
C GLN A 38 4.60 8.60 -7.63
N GLY A 39 5.05 8.76 -6.39
CA GLY A 39 4.37 9.57 -5.38
C GLY A 39 3.31 8.80 -4.60
N ARG A 40 3.26 9.08 -3.29
CA ARG A 40 2.43 8.37 -2.32
C ARG A 40 0.93 8.41 -2.66
N GLU A 41 0.42 9.58 -3.05
CA GLU A 41 -1.01 9.76 -3.36
C GLU A 41 -1.45 8.89 -4.56
N LYS A 42 -0.59 8.75 -5.58
CA LYS A 42 -0.90 7.87 -6.73
C LYS A 42 -0.90 6.39 -6.32
N VAL A 43 -0.01 5.97 -5.43
CA VAL A 43 0.00 4.60 -4.90
C VAL A 43 -1.23 4.34 -4.04
N ARG A 44 -1.61 5.28 -3.16
CA ARG A 44 -2.85 5.20 -2.39
C ARG A 44 -4.07 5.06 -3.30
N PHE A 45 -4.13 5.84 -4.38
CA PHE A 45 -5.20 5.75 -5.36
C PHE A 45 -5.18 4.40 -6.11
N LEU A 46 -4.02 3.90 -6.50
CA LEU A 46 -3.88 2.56 -7.09
C LEU A 46 -4.41 1.47 -6.16
N LEU A 47 -4.05 1.51 -4.89
CA LEU A 47 -4.57 0.57 -3.89
C LEU A 47 -6.09 0.73 -3.71
N GLU A 48 -6.62 1.95 -3.69
CA GLU A 48 -8.06 2.19 -3.55
C GLU A 48 -8.87 1.71 -4.77
N ASN A 49 -8.30 1.76 -5.98
CA ASN A 49 -9.01 1.42 -7.22
C ASN A 49 -8.76 -0.01 -7.71
N ASP A 50 -7.67 -0.66 -7.29
CA ASP A 50 -7.37 -2.05 -7.63
C ASP A 50 -7.59 -2.96 -6.41
N ALA A 51 -8.79 -3.56 -6.35
CA ALA A 51 -9.16 -4.48 -5.27
C ALA A 51 -8.28 -5.74 -5.20
N LYS A 52 -7.73 -6.20 -6.33
CA LYS A 52 -6.84 -7.38 -6.38
C LYS A 52 -5.50 -7.04 -5.77
N LEU A 53 -4.96 -5.87 -6.12
CA LEU A 53 -3.73 -5.35 -5.54
C LEU A 53 -3.89 -5.09 -4.04
N MET A 54 -4.95 -4.39 -3.64
CA MET A 54 -5.26 -4.13 -2.23
C MET A 54 -5.32 -5.43 -1.42
N LYS A 55 -6.07 -6.44 -1.90
CA LYS A 55 -6.17 -7.74 -1.21
C LYS A 55 -4.81 -8.41 -1.04
N SER A 56 -3.94 -8.30 -2.05
CA SER A 56 -2.60 -8.89 -2.02
C SER A 56 -1.71 -8.18 -0.99
N VAL A 57 -1.68 -6.84 -1.02
CA VAL A 57 -0.91 -6.03 -0.06
C VAL A 57 -1.41 -6.25 1.36
N VAL A 58 -2.72 -6.24 1.59
CA VAL A 58 -3.33 -6.50 2.90
C VAL A 58 -3.00 -7.90 3.41
N SER A 59 -2.99 -8.92 2.54
CA SER A 59 -2.61 -10.28 2.92
C SER A 59 -1.18 -10.33 3.44
N ASP A 60 -0.26 -9.67 2.74
CA ASP A 60 1.14 -9.65 3.15
C ASP A 60 1.36 -8.79 4.40
N VAL A 61 0.62 -7.68 4.54
CA VAL A 61 0.61 -6.85 5.77
C VAL A 61 0.10 -7.65 6.97
N LYS A 62 -0.98 -8.41 6.81
CA LYS A 62 -1.51 -9.27 7.89
C LYS A 62 -0.50 -10.33 8.34
N LYS A 63 0.21 -10.94 7.38
CA LYS A 63 1.31 -11.87 7.70
C LYS A 63 2.42 -11.20 8.49
N TYR A 64 2.82 -9.98 8.11
CA TYR A 64 3.81 -9.21 8.85
C TYR A 64 3.36 -8.92 10.29
N LEU A 65 2.08 -8.59 10.48
CA LEU A 65 1.49 -8.35 11.80
C LEU A 65 1.18 -9.63 12.61
N ASN A 66 1.51 -10.82 12.08
CA ASN A 66 1.15 -12.12 12.66
C ASN A 66 -0.36 -12.28 12.94
N LEU A 67 -1.20 -11.60 12.17
CA LEU A 67 -2.65 -11.72 12.26
C LEU A 67 -3.08 -12.92 11.40
N LYS A 68 -3.74 -13.90 12.03
CA LYS A 68 -4.29 -15.10 11.37
C LYS A 68 -5.45 -14.76 10.45
#